data_AF-A0A8J8SDV3-F1
#
_entry.id   AF-A0A8J8SDV3-F1
#
_cell.length_a   1.000
_cell.length_b   1.000
_cell.length_c   1.000
_cell.angle_alpha   90.00
_cell.angle_beta   90.00
_cell.angle_gamma   90.00
#
_symmetry.space_group_name_H-M   'P 1'
#
loop_
_entity.id
_entity.type
_entity.pdbx_description
1 polymer ?
#
loop_
_entity_poly.entity_id
_entity_poly.type
_entity_poly.pdbx_seq_one_letter_code
_entity_poly.pdbx_strand_id
1 'polypeptide(L)'
;MAIIEQINGRNKTYTGLSRVIDYILRDDKTELGLYGGFNCDADNAYNDFIMTKRNYNKETGRQYIHFVQSFSNHENISAEKTKAVADELLLMNKFKGFQVVYSTHKDTDNLHTHFVLNTVNCYTGMKWKMSKEELQELKDYSDEICRRYGLIITHGKLGSHINRGEYRSKENARSWKYELYLAVKEARKYAISRNDFIVKLKKLGYETQWSDSRKYITFTNIDGKKCRNRKLYPPEQFTKEALEKRFELNAQQLEKHVADTKFESLLSTIKLFQNNHNDVDSSNNRYPLSGMESTSKKDYIADVKKNAGLNWGKEKNKSEVM
;
A
#
# COMPACT_ATOMS: atom_id res chain seq x y z
N MET A 1 -2.42 -1.65 13.63
CA MET A 1 -3.16 -0.77 14.53
C MET A 1 -4.50 -0.51 13.87
N ALA A 2 -5.60 -0.76 14.57
CA ALA A 2 -6.93 -0.55 14.01
C ALA A 2 -7.26 0.95 14.01
N ILE A 3 -7.87 1.43 12.93
CA ILE A 3 -8.19 2.86 12.78
C ILE A 3 -9.70 3.04 12.96
N ILE A 4 -10.10 3.86 13.94
CA ILE A 4 -11.49 4.27 14.13
C ILE A 4 -11.72 5.64 13.49
N GLU A 5 -12.68 5.71 12.56
CA GLU A 5 -13.04 6.94 11.88
C GLU A 5 -14.56 7.16 11.81
N GLN A 6 -14.99 8.40 12.01
CA GLN A 6 -16.39 8.79 11.78
C GLN A 6 -16.65 9.04 10.28
N ILE A 7 -17.79 8.54 9.80
CA ILE A 7 -18.28 8.77 8.44
C ILE A 7 -19.33 9.89 8.49
N ASN A 8 -19.06 10.94 7.72
CA ASN A 8 -19.98 12.07 7.59
C ASN A 8 -20.85 11.85 6.35
N GLY A 9 -22.14 11.61 6.58
CA GLY A 9 -23.15 11.45 5.53
C GLY A 9 -24.42 12.27 5.80
N ARG A 10 -25.44 12.10 4.96
CA ARG A 10 -26.77 12.71 5.13
C ARG A 10 -27.53 12.03 6.28
N ASN A 11 -27.15 12.35 7.51
CA ASN A 11 -27.60 11.65 8.72
C ASN A 11 -28.75 12.33 9.48
N LYS A 12 -29.51 13.21 8.82
CA LYS A 12 -30.59 13.99 9.45
C LYS A 12 -31.99 13.45 9.24
N THR A 13 -32.16 12.44 8.38
CA THR A 13 -33.47 11.90 7.98
C THR A 13 -33.58 10.41 8.26
N TYR A 14 -34.81 9.93 8.46
CA TYR A 14 -35.07 8.50 8.59
C TYR A 14 -34.78 7.72 7.31
N THR A 15 -34.99 8.33 6.14
CA THR A 15 -34.57 7.72 4.87
C THR A 15 -33.05 7.52 4.83
N GLY A 16 -32.28 8.46 5.39
CA GLY A 16 -30.82 8.30 5.52
C GLY A 16 -30.45 7.19 6.48
N LEU A 17 -31.19 7.03 7.59
CA LEU A 17 -31.02 5.94 8.54
C LEU A 17 -31.29 4.57 7.92
N SER A 18 -32.43 4.40 7.24
CA SER A 18 -32.76 3.16 6.52
C SER A 18 -31.63 2.81 5.54
N ARG A 19 -31.29 3.74 4.65
CA ARG A 19 -30.26 3.52 3.63
C ARG A 19 -28.91 3.12 4.20
N VAL A 20 -28.49 3.67 5.34
CA VAL A 20 -27.19 3.29 5.92
C VAL A 20 -27.25 1.90 6.56
N ILE A 21 -28.35 1.54 7.21
CA ILE A 21 -28.55 0.20 7.77
C ILE A 21 -28.59 -0.82 6.63
N ASP A 22 -29.41 -0.58 5.61
CA ASP A 22 -29.50 -1.40 4.41
C ASP A 22 -28.12 -1.55 3.77
N TYR A 23 -27.35 -0.45 3.66
CA TYR A 23 -26.01 -0.47 3.08
C TYR A 23 -25.02 -1.34 3.86
N ILE A 24 -25.06 -1.31 5.20
CA ILE A 24 -24.10 -2.08 6.00
C ILE A 24 -24.50 -3.56 6.14
N LEU A 25 -25.79 -3.88 6.05
CA LEU A 25 -26.31 -5.25 6.15
C LEU A 25 -26.47 -5.95 4.79
N ARG A 26 -25.95 -5.36 3.73
CA ARG A 26 -26.02 -5.92 2.37
C ARG A 26 -25.28 -7.25 2.23
N ASP A 27 -25.99 -8.28 1.78
CA ASP A 27 -25.49 -9.65 1.60
C ASP A 27 -24.29 -9.80 0.65
N ASP A 28 -24.06 -8.85 -0.26
CA ASP A 28 -22.88 -8.86 -1.15
C ASP A 28 -21.60 -8.36 -0.46
N LYS A 29 -21.72 -7.76 0.73
CA LYS A 29 -20.61 -7.17 1.48
C LYS A 29 -20.31 -7.89 2.80
N THR A 30 -21.27 -8.65 3.30
CA THR A 30 -21.21 -9.37 4.58
C THR A 30 -21.78 -10.78 4.42
N GLU A 31 -21.41 -11.70 5.29
CA GLU A 31 -21.93 -13.07 5.32
C GLU A 31 -22.77 -13.29 6.58
N LEU A 32 -23.64 -14.30 6.56
CA LEU A 32 -24.41 -14.73 7.74
C LEU A 32 -23.46 -14.95 8.94
N GLY A 33 -23.70 -14.21 10.02
CA GLY A 33 -22.89 -14.26 11.23
C GLY A 33 -21.78 -13.21 11.34
N LEU A 34 -21.60 -12.31 10.36
CA LEU A 34 -20.63 -11.20 10.40
C LEU A 34 -21.23 -9.83 10.74
N TYR A 35 -22.52 -9.80 11.06
CA TYR A 35 -23.23 -8.62 11.55
C TYR A 35 -23.86 -8.89 12.91
N GLY A 36 -24.27 -7.82 13.60
CA GLY A 36 -24.90 -7.94 14.91
C GLY A 36 -25.48 -6.62 15.42
N GLY A 37 -26.19 -6.74 16.54
CA GLY A 37 -26.87 -5.64 17.22
C GLY A 37 -26.46 -5.57 18.69
N PHE A 38 -26.35 -4.35 19.21
CA PHE A 38 -26.09 -4.06 20.62
C PHE A 38 -27.22 -3.19 21.17
N ASN A 39 -27.96 -3.68 22.16
CA ASN A 39 -29.23 -3.12 22.65
C ASN A 39 -30.31 -2.93 21.57
N CYS A 40 -30.19 -3.65 20.45
CA CYS A 40 -31.21 -3.74 19.40
C CYS A 40 -31.08 -5.09 18.70
N ASP A 41 -32.17 -5.50 18.06
CA ASP A 41 -32.13 -6.58 17.08
C ASP A 41 -31.50 -6.05 15.78
N ALA A 42 -30.53 -6.77 15.23
CA ALA A 42 -29.81 -6.34 14.04
C ALA A 42 -30.74 -6.32 12.80
N ASP A 43 -31.62 -7.32 12.69
CA ASP A 43 -32.55 -7.46 11.57
C ASP A 43 -33.69 -6.41 11.64
N ASN A 44 -33.96 -5.88 12.84
CA ASN A 44 -35.00 -4.88 13.10
C ASN A 44 -34.46 -3.52 13.56
N ALA A 45 -33.15 -3.27 13.40
CA ALA A 45 -32.46 -2.12 14.00
C ALA A 45 -33.08 -0.77 13.63
N TYR A 46 -33.60 -0.63 12.41
CA TYR A 46 -34.29 0.59 11.98
C TYR A 46 -35.50 0.92 12.86
N ASN A 47 -36.36 -0.08 13.10
CA ASN A 47 -37.58 0.08 13.88
C ASN A 47 -37.25 0.37 15.34
N ASP A 48 -36.31 -0.39 15.92
CA ASP A 48 -35.81 -0.18 17.28
C ASP A 48 -35.30 1.25 17.48
N PHE A 49 -34.55 1.78 16.51
CA PHE A 49 -34.00 3.12 16.58
C PHE A 49 -35.09 4.19 16.56
N ILE A 50 -36.09 4.03 15.69
CA ILE A 50 -37.21 4.96 15.57
C ILE A 50 -38.10 4.89 16.81
N MET A 51 -38.40 3.69 17.32
CA MET A 51 -39.19 3.53 18.54
C MET A 51 -38.56 4.25 19.72
N THR A 52 -37.26 4.07 19.95
CA THR A 52 -36.52 4.81 20.99
C THR A 52 -36.66 6.32 20.80
N LYS A 53 -36.52 6.83 19.56
CA LYS A 53 -36.63 8.27 19.29
C LYS A 53 -38.04 8.80 19.55
N ARG A 54 -39.08 8.06 19.15
CA ARG A 54 -40.47 8.42 19.39
C ARG A 54 -40.80 8.45 20.88
N ASN A 55 -40.38 7.43 21.62
CA ASN A 55 -40.61 7.34 23.07
C ASN A 55 -40.05 8.56 23.84
N TYR A 56 -38.95 9.14 23.36
CA TYR A 56 -38.35 10.34 23.96
C TYR A 56 -38.64 11.64 23.22
N ASN A 57 -39.51 11.64 22.19
CA ASN A 57 -39.82 12.81 21.36
C ASN A 57 -38.58 13.46 20.71
N LYS A 58 -37.63 12.65 20.23
CA LYS A 58 -36.32 13.08 19.65
C LYS A 58 -36.18 12.71 18.18
N GLU A 59 -37.23 12.98 17.41
CA GLU A 59 -37.33 12.61 15.99
C GLU A 59 -36.60 13.57 15.04
N THR A 60 -36.10 14.70 15.53
CA THR A 60 -35.43 15.72 14.72
C THR A 60 -33.91 15.78 14.94
N GLY A 61 -33.21 16.37 13.98
CA GLY A 61 -31.76 16.55 14.01
C GLY A 61 -30.99 15.33 13.51
N ARG A 62 -29.80 15.08 14.06
CA ARG A 62 -28.97 13.92 13.67
C ARG A 62 -29.64 12.62 14.15
N GLN A 63 -29.92 11.72 13.21
CA GLN A 63 -30.60 10.44 13.44
C GLN A 63 -29.65 9.33 13.84
N TYR A 64 -28.47 9.28 13.23
CA TYR A 64 -27.46 8.27 13.53
C TYR A 64 -26.04 8.83 13.50
N ILE A 65 -25.13 8.07 14.09
CA ILE A 65 -23.69 8.22 13.95
C ILE A 65 -23.15 6.98 13.25
N HIS A 66 -22.34 7.18 12.22
CA HIS A 66 -21.69 6.10 11.50
C HIS A 66 -20.19 6.23 11.72
N PHE A 67 -19.57 5.15 12.18
CA PHE A 67 -18.11 5.07 12.27
C PHE A 67 -17.63 3.70 11.77
N VAL A 68 -16.35 3.63 11.43
CA VAL A 68 -15.71 2.44 10.87
C VAL A 68 -14.47 2.14 11.68
N GLN A 69 -14.26 0.87 11.96
CA GLN A 69 -13.01 0.33 12.46
C GLN A 69 -12.34 -0.47 11.34
N SER A 70 -11.17 -0.05 10.87
CA SER A 70 -10.45 -0.71 9.78
C SER A 70 -9.16 -1.35 10.29
N PHE A 71 -8.87 -2.54 9.80
CA PHE A 71 -7.65 -3.32 10.10
C PHE A 71 -6.68 -3.24 8.93
N SER A 72 -5.38 -3.41 9.20
CA SER A 72 -4.36 -3.39 8.15
C SER A 72 -4.28 -4.75 7.46
N ASN A 73 -4.12 -4.79 6.13
CA ASN A 73 -3.82 -6.03 5.37
C ASN A 73 -2.64 -6.86 5.92
N HIS A 74 -1.74 -6.25 6.68
CA HIS A 74 -0.59 -6.92 7.29
C HIS A 74 -0.95 -7.67 8.58
N GLU A 75 -2.12 -7.42 9.14
CA GLU A 75 -2.66 -8.10 10.30
C GLU A 75 -3.44 -9.29 9.75
N ASN A 76 -2.89 -10.50 9.88
CA ASN A 76 -3.54 -11.73 9.42
C ASN A 76 -4.77 -12.05 10.30
N ILE A 77 -5.81 -11.23 10.17
CA ILE A 77 -7.07 -11.27 10.93
C ILE A 77 -8.16 -11.93 10.07
N SER A 78 -8.93 -12.82 10.68
CA SER A 78 -10.10 -13.41 10.05
C SER A 78 -11.34 -12.57 10.32
N ALA A 79 -12.37 -12.67 9.47
CA ALA A 79 -13.58 -11.88 9.64
C ALA A 79 -14.33 -12.18 10.95
N GLU A 80 -14.24 -13.42 11.43
CA GLU A 80 -14.81 -13.84 12.72
C GLU A 80 -14.10 -13.15 13.88
N LYS A 81 -12.76 -13.04 13.82
CA LYS A 81 -11.99 -12.27 14.79
C LYS A 81 -12.30 -10.78 14.70
N THR A 82 -12.45 -10.23 13.49
CA THR A 82 -12.85 -8.84 13.29
C THR A 82 -14.21 -8.54 13.93
N LYS A 83 -15.17 -9.46 13.81
CA LYS A 83 -16.45 -9.35 14.50
C LYS A 83 -16.30 -9.48 16.02
N ALA A 84 -15.53 -10.43 16.53
CA ALA A 84 -15.31 -10.56 17.97
C ALA A 84 -14.69 -9.29 18.58
N VAL A 85 -13.75 -8.65 17.87
CA VAL A 85 -13.18 -7.35 18.26
C VAL A 85 -14.27 -6.27 18.28
N ALA A 86 -15.18 -6.26 17.30
CA ALA A 86 -16.29 -5.32 17.25
C ALA A 86 -17.29 -5.50 18.40
N ASP A 87 -17.63 -6.76 18.71
CA ASP A 87 -18.48 -7.12 19.85
C ASP A 87 -17.88 -6.60 21.16
N GLU A 88 -16.59 -6.81 21.36
CA GLU A 88 -15.88 -6.39 22.57
C GLU A 88 -15.70 -4.88 22.66
N LEU A 89 -15.54 -4.19 21.53
CA LEU A 89 -15.49 -2.74 21.47
C LEU A 89 -16.78 -2.11 22.00
N LEU A 90 -17.94 -2.71 21.69
CA LEU A 90 -19.25 -2.23 22.12
C LEU A 90 -19.54 -2.45 23.61
N LEU A 91 -18.74 -3.26 24.31
CA LEU A 91 -18.82 -3.40 25.78
C LEU A 91 -18.28 -2.18 26.53
N MET A 92 -17.61 -1.24 25.85
CA MET A 92 -17.16 -0.01 26.47
C MET A 92 -18.35 0.75 27.08
N ASN A 93 -18.18 1.23 28.32
CA ASN A 93 -19.26 1.91 29.07
C ASN A 93 -19.88 3.10 28.31
N LYS A 94 -19.14 3.71 27.38
CA LYS A 94 -19.62 4.79 26.53
C LYS A 94 -20.83 4.41 25.67
N PHE A 95 -20.93 3.15 25.25
CA PHE A 95 -22.05 2.62 24.45
C PHE A 95 -23.23 2.17 25.30
N LYS A 96 -23.13 2.17 26.63
CA LYS A 96 -24.17 1.68 27.53
C LYS A 96 -25.51 2.38 27.28
N GLY A 97 -26.54 1.58 26.94
CA GLY A 97 -27.88 2.07 26.64
C GLY A 97 -28.02 2.79 25.30
N PHE A 98 -26.98 2.80 24.46
CA PHE A 98 -27.13 3.16 23.05
C PHE A 98 -27.36 1.90 22.24
N GLN A 99 -28.18 2.06 21.19
CA GLN A 99 -28.45 1.00 20.24
C GLN A 99 -27.46 1.11 19.09
N VAL A 100 -26.81 0.01 18.72
CA VAL A 100 -25.82 -0.03 17.65
C VAL A 100 -26.04 -1.26 16.80
N VAL A 101 -26.14 -1.07 15.49
CA VAL A 101 -26.06 -2.17 14.51
C VAL A 101 -24.74 -2.07 13.77
N TYR A 102 -24.07 -3.19 13.58
CA TYR A 102 -22.75 -3.22 12.98
C TYR A 102 -22.58 -4.44 12.05
N SER A 103 -21.64 -4.33 11.11
CA SER A 103 -21.36 -5.38 10.13
C SER A 103 -19.91 -5.32 9.68
N THR A 104 -19.25 -6.47 9.65
CA THR A 104 -17.90 -6.65 9.12
C THR A 104 -17.95 -6.89 7.62
N HIS A 105 -17.29 -6.04 6.85
CA HIS A 105 -17.25 -6.10 5.39
C HIS A 105 -15.97 -6.77 4.90
N LYS A 106 -16.13 -7.62 3.88
CA LYS A 106 -15.05 -8.36 3.18
C LYS A 106 -14.81 -7.87 1.74
N ASP A 107 -15.53 -6.84 1.31
CA ASP A 107 -15.59 -6.38 -0.08
C ASP A 107 -14.37 -5.58 -0.55
N THR A 108 -13.47 -5.21 0.36
CA THR A 108 -12.22 -4.50 0.07
C THR A 108 -11.02 -5.29 0.56
N ASP A 109 -9.82 -4.95 0.07
CA ASP A 109 -8.58 -5.63 0.48
C ASP A 109 -8.41 -5.69 2.02
N ASN A 110 -8.91 -4.67 2.75
CA ASN A 110 -8.82 -4.60 4.21
C ASN A 110 -10.17 -4.98 4.86
N LEU A 111 -10.13 -5.87 5.85
CA LEU A 111 -11.30 -6.10 6.71
C LEU A 111 -11.62 -4.85 7.53
N HIS A 112 -12.91 -4.51 7.56
CA HIS A 112 -13.39 -3.36 8.31
C HIS A 112 -14.80 -3.59 8.83
N THR A 113 -15.10 -3.01 10.00
CA THR A 113 -16.43 -3.08 10.60
C THR A 113 -17.09 -1.72 10.57
N HIS A 114 -18.28 -1.64 9.99
CA HIS A 114 -19.13 -0.47 10.05
C HIS A 114 -20.04 -0.54 11.28
N PHE A 115 -20.18 0.58 12.00
CA PHE A 115 -21.06 0.72 13.15
C PHE A 115 -22.03 1.89 12.94
N VAL A 116 -23.32 1.62 13.05
CA VAL A 116 -24.39 2.62 12.99
C VAL A 116 -25.05 2.70 14.36
N LEU A 117 -24.85 3.83 15.02
CA LEU A 117 -25.31 4.10 16.39
C LEU A 117 -26.53 5.01 16.40
N ASN A 118 -27.54 4.66 17.21
CA ASN A 118 -28.68 5.51 17.50
C ASN A 118 -28.23 6.71 18.33
N THR A 119 -28.50 7.93 17.87
CA THR A 119 -28.11 9.14 18.61
C THR A 119 -28.84 9.34 19.93
N VAL A 120 -29.81 8.50 20.29
CA VAL A 120 -30.61 8.60 21.50
C VAL A 120 -30.42 7.34 22.33
N ASN A 121 -30.11 7.51 23.61
CA ASN A 121 -29.98 6.42 24.56
C ASN A 121 -31.37 5.84 24.89
N CYS A 122 -31.56 4.52 24.81
CA CYS A 122 -32.84 3.85 25.03
C CYS A 122 -33.28 3.80 26.50
N TYR A 123 -32.36 3.99 27.46
CA TYR A 123 -32.68 4.01 28.89
C TYR A 123 -32.91 5.42 29.44
N THR A 124 -32.11 6.39 28.97
CA THR A 124 -32.10 7.77 29.52
C THR A 124 -32.69 8.81 28.58
N GLY A 125 -32.88 8.47 27.31
CA GLY A 125 -33.25 9.42 26.26
C GLY A 125 -32.16 10.44 25.93
N MET A 126 -31.00 10.45 26.59
CA MET A 126 -29.95 11.44 26.34
C MET A 126 -29.36 11.28 24.94
N LYS A 127 -28.95 12.40 24.32
CA LYS A 127 -28.31 12.35 23.00
C LYS A 127 -26.83 12.01 23.12
N TRP A 128 -26.33 11.24 22.16
CA TRP A 128 -24.91 10.93 22.04
C TRP A 128 -24.07 12.21 21.95
N LYS A 129 -23.05 12.28 22.79
CA LYS A 129 -22.01 13.32 22.78
C LYS A 129 -20.67 12.62 22.86
N MET A 130 -19.68 13.14 22.16
CA MET A 130 -18.33 12.62 22.16
C MET A 130 -17.35 13.79 22.15
N SER A 131 -16.57 13.92 23.22
CA SER A 131 -15.45 14.86 23.28
C SER A 131 -14.23 14.32 22.51
N LYS A 132 -13.18 15.13 22.40
CA LYS A 132 -11.93 14.69 21.78
C LYS A 132 -11.23 13.62 22.63
N GLU A 133 -11.31 13.78 23.95
CA GLU A 133 -10.76 12.89 24.96
C GLU A 133 -11.48 11.54 24.91
N GLU A 134 -12.82 11.54 24.90
CA GLU A 134 -13.61 10.30 24.78
C GLU A 134 -13.38 9.56 23.45
N LEU A 135 -13.12 10.30 22.36
CA LEU A 135 -12.73 9.69 21.09
C LEU A 135 -11.32 9.07 21.15
N GLN A 136 -10.41 9.67 21.92
CA GLN A 136 -9.08 9.10 22.13
C GLN A 136 -9.16 7.84 23.00
N GLU A 137 -9.94 7.87 24.08
CA GLU A 137 -10.21 6.69 24.92
C GLU A 137 -10.79 5.52 24.11
N LEU A 138 -11.74 5.80 23.20
CA LEU A 138 -12.29 4.77 22.30
C LEU A 138 -11.20 4.14 21.41
N LYS A 139 -10.25 4.93 20.92
CA LYS A 139 -9.13 4.43 20.10
C LYS A 139 -8.15 3.62 20.93
N ASP A 140 -7.81 4.11 22.11
CA ASP A 140 -6.88 3.44 23.01
C ASP A 140 -7.44 2.08 23.47
N TYR A 141 -8.74 2.02 23.77
CA TYR A 141 -9.45 0.78 24.09
C TYR A 141 -9.52 -0.18 22.89
N SER A 142 -9.80 0.33 21.68
CA SER A 142 -9.73 -0.45 20.45
C SER A 142 -8.34 -1.07 20.23
N ASP A 143 -7.28 -0.29 20.45
CA ASP A 143 -5.90 -0.78 20.35
C ASP A 143 -5.59 -1.84 21.42
N GLU A 144 -6.08 -1.67 22.64
CA GLU A 144 -5.95 -2.67 23.70
C GLU A 144 -6.62 -3.99 23.34
N ILE A 145 -7.86 -3.95 22.83
CA ILE A 145 -8.54 -5.14 22.32
C ILE A 145 -7.68 -5.77 21.22
N CYS A 146 -7.22 -4.99 20.24
CA CYS A 146 -6.38 -5.52 19.16
C CYS A 146 -5.10 -6.20 19.69
N ARG A 147 -4.46 -5.68 20.74
CA ARG A 147 -3.31 -6.33 21.40
C ARG A 147 -3.70 -7.67 22.01
N ARG A 148 -4.85 -7.78 22.69
CA ARG A 148 -5.32 -9.03 23.30
C ARG A 148 -5.62 -10.12 22.27
N TYR A 149 -6.08 -9.76 21.08
CA TYR A 149 -6.26 -10.70 19.96
C TYR A 149 -4.97 -11.00 19.19
N GLY A 150 -3.81 -10.49 19.64
CA GLY A 150 -2.52 -10.70 19.01
C GLY A 150 -2.36 -9.97 17.66
N LEU A 151 -3.17 -8.94 17.40
CA LEU A 151 -3.22 -8.23 16.12
C LEU A 151 -2.16 -7.12 16.02
N ILE A 152 -1.48 -6.80 17.12
CA ILE A 152 -0.45 -5.76 17.16
C ILE A 152 0.90 -6.38 17.56
N ILE A 153 1.77 -6.60 16.57
CA ILE A 153 3.22 -6.76 16.79
C ILE A 153 3.82 -5.35 16.70
N THR A 154 4.09 -4.73 17.86
CA THR A 154 4.61 -3.37 17.94
C THR A 154 6.01 -3.23 17.37
N HIS A 155 6.19 -2.33 16.39
CA HIS A 155 7.38 -1.48 16.26
C HIS A 155 6.99 -0.12 15.68
N GLY A 156 6.29 0.71 16.46
CA GLY A 156 5.98 2.08 16.07
C GLY A 156 5.51 2.89 17.28
N LYS A 157 6.10 4.07 17.50
CA LYS A 157 5.81 4.95 18.63
C LYS A 157 4.32 5.26 18.72
N LEU A 158 3.79 5.24 19.95
CA LEU A 158 2.49 5.80 20.33
C LEU A 158 2.30 7.18 19.66
N GLY A 159 1.20 7.36 18.94
CA GLY A 159 0.71 8.69 18.58
C GLY A 159 0.78 9.14 17.12
N SER A 160 0.82 8.26 16.11
CA SER A 160 0.62 8.71 14.72
C SER A 160 -0.86 8.65 14.33
N HIS A 161 -1.56 9.73 14.63
CA HIS A 161 -2.87 10.02 14.09
C HIS A 161 -2.73 10.19 12.56
N ILE A 162 -3.03 9.14 11.77
CA ILE A 162 -3.05 9.24 10.31
C ILE A 162 -4.22 10.16 9.94
N ASN A 163 -3.92 11.32 9.36
CA ASN A 163 -4.92 12.27 8.92
C ASN A 163 -5.45 11.80 7.55
N ARG A 164 -6.76 11.57 7.44
CA ARG A 164 -7.50 11.12 6.24
C ARG A 164 -7.15 11.87 4.94
N GLY A 165 -6.56 13.07 5.02
CA GLY A 165 -6.00 13.77 3.85
C GLY A 165 -4.97 12.95 3.06
N GLU A 166 -4.21 12.08 3.71
CA GLU A 166 -3.28 11.17 3.04
C GLU A 166 -3.97 9.93 2.46
N TYR A 167 -5.02 9.40 3.11
CA TYR A 167 -5.74 8.21 2.65
C TYR A 167 -6.65 8.49 1.45
N ARG A 168 -7.34 9.64 1.42
CA ARG A 168 -8.17 10.09 0.27
C ARG A 168 -7.37 10.31 -1.02
N SER A 169 -6.04 10.36 -0.94
CA SER A 169 -5.19 10.43 -2.13
C SER A 169 -5.04 9.08 -2.84
N LYS A 170 -5.50 7.97 -2.26
CA LYS A 170 -5.49 6.64 -2.90
C LYS A 170 -6.68 6.42 -3.84
N GLU A 171 -7.85 7.01 -3.56
CA GLU A 171 -9.04 6.91 -4.43
C GLU A 171 -9.03 7.92 -5.58
N ASN A 172 -8.30 9.02 -5.45
CA ASN A 172 -8.00 9.90 -6.57
C ASN A 172 -6.70 9.45 -7.24
N ALA A 173 -6.81 8.66 -8.29
CA ALA A 173 -5.74 8.26 -9.21
C ALA A 173 -5.07 9.45 -9.97
N ARG A 174 -4.93 10.62 -9.32
CA ARG A 174 -4.40 11.87 -9.87
C ARG A 174 -3.57 12.70 -8.87
N SER A 175 -3.24 12.16 -7.69
CA SER A 175 -2.35 12.87 -6.78
C SER A 175 -0.90 12.60 -7.16
N TRP A 176 -0.21 13.61 -7.71
CA TRP A 176 1.21 13.51 -8.11
C TRP A 176 2.15 13.01 -6.99
N LYS A 177 1.76 13.16 -5.71
CA LYS A 177 2.49 12.60 -4.57
C LYS A 177 2.37 11.08 -4.47
N TYR A 178 1.21 10.54 -4.83
CA TYR A 178 0.98 9.10 -4.89
C TYR A 178 1.70 8.48 -6.10
N GLU A 179 1.68 9.15 -7.26
CA GLU A 179 2.49 8.76 -8.42
C GLU A 179 3.99 8.72 -8.07
N LEU A 180 4.48 9.76 -7.39
CA LEU A 180 5.85 9.78 -6.89
C LEU A 180 6.12 8.61 -5.92
N TYR A 181 5.19 8.34 -5.01
CA TYR A 181 5.32 7.23 -4.07
C TYR A 181 5.46 5.89 -4.80
N LEU A 182 4.62 5.63 -5.81
CA LEU A 182 4.70 4.41 -6.62
C LEU A 182 6.01 4.33 -7.39
N ALA A 183 6.44 5.43 -8.02
CA ALA A 183 7.70 5.49 -8.75
C ALA A 183 8.92 5.19 -7.85
N VAL A 184 8.95 5.78 -6.65
CA VAL A 184 10.01 5.55 -5.66
C VAL A 184 9.97 4.13 -5.11
N LYS A 185 8.78 3.58 -4.86
CA LYS A 185 8.58 2.20 -4.40
C LYS A 185 9.10 1.18 -5.42
N GLU A 186 8.76 1.35 -6.70
CA GLU A 186 9.22 0.48 -7.79
C GLU A 186 10.72 0.62 -8.05
N ALA A 187 11.24 1.85 -8.10
CA ALA A 187 12.68 2.08 -8.26
C ALA A 187 13.46 1.42 -7.11
N ARG A 188 12.97 1.50 -5.87
CA ARG A 188 13.58 0.85 -4.69
C ARG A 188 13.59 -0.68 -4.81
N LYS A 189 12.57 -1.29 -5.41
CA LYS A 189 12.45 -2.74 -5.53
C LYS A 189 13.56 -3.35 -6.38
N TYR A 190 13.98 -2.66 -7.44
CA TYR A 190 14.92 -3.19 -8.43
C TYR A 190 16.28 -2.49 -8.46
N ALA A 191 16.45 -1.37 -7.77
CA ALA A 191 17.74 -0.69 -7.76
C ALA A 191 18.79 -1.49 -6.99
N ILE A 192 19.96 -1.67 -7.60
CA ILE A 192 21.10 -2.37 -6.97
C ILE A 192 22.15 -1.40 -6.42
N SER A 193 22.02 -0.11 -6.67
CA SER A 193 22.89 0.94 -6.13
C SER A 193 22.17 2.28 -6.08
N ARG A 194 22.75 3.26 -5.37
CA ARG A 194 22.28 4.66 -5.37
C ARG A 194 22.22 5.23 -6.79
N ASN A 195 23.23 4.99 -7.61
CA ASN A 195 23.25 5.49 -8.99
C ASN A 195 22.16 4.83 -9.85
N ASP A 196 21.98 3.52 -9.74
CA ASP A 196 20.92 2.80 -10.45
C ASP A 196 19.52 3.28 -10.01
N PHE A 197 19.32 3.55 -8.72
CA PHE A 197 18.09 4.14 -8.21
C PHE A 197 17.78 5.51 -8.83
N ILE A 198 18.77 6.40 -8.89
CA ILE A 198 18.63 7.73 -9.52
C ILE A 198 18.31 7.59 -11.02
N VAL A 199 18.98 6.66 -11.72
CA VAL A 199 18.73 6.40 -13.15
C VAL A 199 17.31 5.88 -13.38
N LYS A 200 16.83 4.94 -12.55
CA LYS A 200 15.47 4.41 -12.65
C LYS A 200 14.42 5.50 -12.39
N LEU A 201 14.62 6.33 -11.37
CA LEU A 201 13.72 7.46 -11.10
C LEU A 201 13.72 8.49 -12.23
N LYS A 202 14.89 8.76 -12.83
CA LYS A 202 14.99 9.63 -14.01
C LYS A 202 14.21 9.09 -15.20
N LYS A 203 14.23 7.77 -15.43
CA LYS A 203 13.40 7.11 -16.47
C LYS A 203 11.90 7.26 -16.19
N LEU A 204 11.51 7.37 -14.92
CA LEU A 204 10.14 7.60 -14.48
C LEU A 204 9.76 9.10 -14.42
N GLY A 205 10.61 10.00 -14.91
CA GLY A 205 10.33 11.44 -14.97
C GLY A 205 10.65 12.23 -13.69
N TYR A 206 11.41 11.64 -12.75
CA TYR A 206 11.76 12.28 -11.48
C TYR A 206 13.26 12.58 -11.38
N GLU A 207 13.59 13.85 -11.10
CA GLU A 207 14.93 14.24 -10.70
C GLU A 207 15.14 13.93 -9.21
N THR A 208 16.28 13.35 -8.86
CA THR A 208 16.59 12.95 -7.48
C THR A 208 17.84 13.63 -6.97
N GLN A 209 17.69 14.47 -5.95
CA GLN A 209 18.80 15.07 -5.23
C GLN A 209 19.12 14.24 -4.00
N TRP A 210 20.15 13.40 -4.12
CA TRP A 210 20.72 12.59 -3.06
C TRP A 210 22.17 13.01 -2.84
N SER A 211 22.47 13.66 -1.72
CA SER A 211 23.83 14.06 -1.32
C SER A 211 24.07 13.73 0.14
N ASP A 212 25.31 13.39 0.50
CA ASP A 212 25.65 12.97 1.86
C ASP A 212 25.60 14.14 2.86
N SER A 213 25.90 15.35 2.38
CA SER A 213 25.76 16.60 3.13
C SER A 213 24.32 16.97 3.53
N ARG A 214 23.30 16.40 2.89
CA ARG A 214 21.88 16.74 3.15
C ARG A 214 21.16 15.60 3.86
N LYS A 215 20.43 15.92 4.92
CA LYS A 215 19.67 14.94 5.72
C LYS A 215 18.60 14.18 4.93
N TYR A 216 17.97 14.80 3.93
CA TYR A 216 16.83 14.22 3.20
C TYR A 216 17.10 14.14 1.70
N ILE A 217 16.62 13.07 1.08
CA ILE A 217 16.57 12.93 -0.37
C ILE A 217 15.39 13.76 -0.88
N THR A 218 15.59 14.54 -1.92
CA THR A 218 14.53 15.35 -2.53
C THR A 218 14.25 14.85 -3.94
N PHE A 219 12.98 14.58 -4.23
CA PHE A 219 12.47 14.18 -5.53
C PHE A 219 11.74 15.37 -6.17
N THR A 220 12.00 15.63 -7.43
CA THR A 220 11.37 16.69 -8.21
C THR A 220 10.67 16.09 -9.42
N ASN A 221 9.39 16.34 -9.60
CA ASN A 221 8.65 15.94 -10.81
C ASN A 221 8.99 16.90 -11.98
N ILE A 222 8.63 16.51 -13.20
CA ILE A 222 8.75 17.33 -14.42
C ILE A 222 8.08 18.70 -14.29
N ASP A 223 6.98 18.80 -13.54
CA ASP A 223 6.30 20.06 -13.20
C ASP A 223 7.07 20.96 -12.20
N GLY A 224 8.28 20.57 -11.78
CA GLY A 224 9.06 21.27 -10.75
C GLY A 224 8.58 21.07 -9.30
N LYS A 225 7.55 20.22 -9.08
CA LYS A 225 7.01 19.92 -7.75
C LYS A 225 7.99 19.06 -6.94
N LYS A 226 8.32 19.51 -5.73
CA LYS A 226 9.33 18.86 -4.86
C LYS A 226 8.71 18.11 -3.70
N CYS A 227 9.22 16.91 -3.41
CA CYS A 227 8.86 16.12 -2.25
C CYS A 227 10.12 15.51 -1.60
N ARG A 228 10.15 15.43 -0.27
CA ARG A 228 11.27 14.84 0.46
C ARG A 228 10.92 13.41 0.88
N ASN A 229 11.91 12.52 0.91
CA ASN A 229 11.74 11.11 1.29
C ASN A 229 11.01 10.91 2.64
N ARG A 230 11.23 11.78 3.64
CA ARG A 230 10.50 11.73 4.93
C ARG A 230 8.97 11.84 4.83
N LYS A 231 8.45 12.30 3.70
CA LYS A 231 7.02 12.42 3.42
C LYS A 231 6.45 11.20 2.68
N LEU A 232 7.30 10.21 2.37
CA LEU A 232 6.86 8.93 1.81
C LEU A 232 6.53 7.97 2.95
N TYR A 233 5.52 7.13 2.77
CA TYR A 233 5.03 6.23 3.83
C TYR A 233 5.21 4.75 3.46
N PRO A 234 5.71 3.91 4.37
CA PRO A 234 6.20 4.24 5.71
C PRO A 234 7.60 4.90 5.67
N PRO A 235 7.84 6.00 6.41
CA PRO A 235 9.05 6.81 6.27
C PRO A 235 10.34 6.04 6.61
N GLU A 236 10.25 5.03 7.47
CA GLU A 236 11.36 4.16 7.87
C GLU A 236 11.91 3.35 6.68
N GLN A 237 11.09 3.07 5.67
CA GLN A 237 11.53 2.32 4.48
C GLN A 237 12.24 3.20 3.44
N PHE A 238 12.16 4.52 3.57
CA PHE A 238 12.70 5.49 2.63
C PHE A 238 13.80 6.37 3.23
N THR A 239 14.36 6.00 4.39
CA THR A 239 15.60 6.61 4.87
C THR A 239 16.76 6.22 3.95
N LYS A 240 17.87 6.97 3.99
CA LYS A 240 19.03 6.68 3.14
C LYS A 240 19.58 5.29 3.44
N GLU A 241 19.70 4.99 4.72
CA GLU A 241 20.25 3.74 5.25
C GLU A 241 19.35 2.55 4.87
N ALA A 242 18.02 2.72 4.95
CA ALA A 242 17.06 1.70 4.56
C ALA A 242 17.07 1.41 3.05
N LEU A 243 17.28 2.45 2.23
CA LEU A 243 17.40 2.33 0.79
C LEU A 243 18.73 1.67 0.40
N GLU A 244 19.85 2.11 0.97
CA GLU A 244 21.18 1.53 0.74
C GLU A 244 21.21 0.05 1.11
N LYS A 245 20.72 -0.31 2.30
CA LYS A 245 20.57 -1.72 2.71
C LYS A 245 19.71 -2.53 1.76
N ARG A 246 18.63 -1.93 1.22
CA ARG A 246 17.78 -2.62 0.23
C ARG A 246 18.52 -2.84 -1.09
N PHE A 247 19.33 -1.88 -1.52
CA PHE A 247 20.11 -1.98 -2.75
C PHE A 247 21.16 -3.08 -2.65
N GLU A 248 21.84 -3.20 -1.51
CA GLU A 248 22.77 -4.30 -1.23
C GLU A 248 22.09 -5.67 -1.33
N LEU A 249 20.89 -5.82 -0.72
CA LEU A 249 20.12 -7.06 -0.83
C LEU A 249 19.70 -7.37 -2.27
N ASN A 250 19.30 -6.35 -3.03
CA ASN A 250 18.94 -6.51 -4.44
C ASN A 250 20.14 -6.96 -5.27
N ALA A 251 21.33 -6.40 -5.01
CA ALA A 251 22.57 -6.78 -5.70
C ALA A 251 22.93 -8.25 -5.43
N GLN A 252 22.87 -8.69 -4.17
CA GLN A 252 23.13 -10.08 -3.80
C GLN A 252 22.11 -11.05 -4.43
N GLN A 253 20.83 -10.66 -4.47
CA GLN A 253 19.78 -11.47 -5.12
C GLN A 253 20.00 -11.58 -6.63
N LEU A 254 20.42 -10.48 -7.26
CA LEU A 254 20.73 -10.46 -8.69
C LEU A 254 21.93 -11.36 -9.01
N GLU A 255 23.00 -11.31 -8.22
CA GLU A 255 24.17 -12.18 -8.40
C GLU A 255 23.81 -13.66 -8.30
N LYS A 256 23.02 -14.05 -7.29
CA LYS A 256 22.51 -15.42 -7.15
C LYS A 256 21.69 -15.84 -8.35
N HIS A 257 20.72 -15.01 -8.75
CA HIS A 257 19.88 -15.31 -9.91
C HIS A 257 20.72 -15.47 -11.19
N VAL A 258 21.71 -14.60 -11.42
CA VAL A 258 22.61 -14.71 -12.58
C VAL A 258 23.44 -15.99 -12.51
N ALA A 259 23.94 -16.38 -11.33
CA ALA A 259 24.66 -17.64 -11.15
C ALA A 259 23.77 -18.86 -11.46
N ASP A 260 22.54 -18.87 -10.93
CA ASP A 260 21.56 -19.94 -11.16
C ASP A 260 21.19 -20.03 -12.66
N THR A 261 20.99 -18.90 -13.32
CA THR A 261 20.62 -18.88 -14.74
C THR A 261 21.78 -19.37 -15.62
N LYS A 262 23.03 -19.02 -15.26
CA LYS A 262 24.23 -19.54 -15.93
C LYS A 262 24.39 -21.05 -15.70
N PHE A 263 24.12 -21.52 -14.48
CA PHE A 263 24.18 -22.94 -14.15
C PHE A 263 23.11 -23.74 -14.92
N GLU A 264 21.87 -23.27 -14.98
CA GLU A 264 20.80 -23.90 -15.76
C GLU A 264 21.10 -23.90 -17.27
N SER A 265 21.67 -22.80 -17.79
CA SER A 265 22.14 -22.75 -19.18
C SER A 265 23.24 -23.80 -19.44
N LEU A 266 24.20 -23.95 -18.52
CA LEU A 266 25.23 -24.98 -18.59
C LEU A 266 24.63 -26.39 -18.53
N LEU A 267 23.70 -26.64 -17.59
CA LEU A 267 23.02 -27.94 -17.44
C LEU A 267 22.24 -28.32 -18.70
N SER A 268 21.49 -27.39 -19.30
CA SER A 268 20.76 -27.63 -20.55
C SER A 268 21.71 -27.98 -21.69
N THR A 269 22.84 -27.27 -21.77
CA THR A 269 23.91 -27.53 -22.75
C THR A 269 24.54 -28.92 -22.54
N ILE A 270 24.83 -29.31 -21.30
CA ILE A 270 25.37 -30.65 -20.98
C ILE A 270 24.37 -31.76 -21.33
N LYS A 271 23.08 -31.59 -21.01
CA LYS A 271 22.02 -32.54 -21.36
C LYS A 271 21.88 -32.72 -22.87
N LEU A 272 22.01 -31.63 -23.64
CA LEU A 272 22.04 -31.69 -25.11
C LEU A 272 23.22 -32.53 -25.61
N PHE A 273 24.41 -32.38 -25.02
CA PHE A 273 25.59 -33.19 -25.38
C PHE A 273 25.47 -34.66 -24.96
N GLN A 274 24.87 -34.95 -23.81
CA GLN A 274 24.63 -36.33 -23.36
C GLN A 274 23.60 -37.07 -24.22
N ASN A 275 22.55 -36.38 -24.68
CA ASN A 275 21.55 -36.96 -25.59
C ASN A 275 22.10 -37.23 -27.00
N ASN A 276 23.12 -36.48 -27.43
CA ASN A 276 23.82 -36.73 -28.70
C ASN A 276 24.86 -37.86 -28.62
N HIS A 277 25.10 -38.44 -27.44
CA HIS A 277 26.07 -39.54 -27.28
C HIS A 277 25.48 -40.92 -27.58
N ASN A 278 24.21 -41.00 -27.98
CA ASN A 278 23.58 -42.24 -28.47
C ASN A 278 23.70 -42.46 -29.98
N ASP A 279 24.28 -41.52 -30.73
CA ASP A 279 24.67 -41.70 -32.13
C ASP A 279 26.13 -41.28 -32.30
N VAL A 280 27.04 -42.20 -31.98
CA VAL A 280 28.43 -42.08 -32.42
C VAL A 280 28.45 -42.44 -33.90
N ASP A 281 28.36 -41.42 -34.77
CA ASP A 281 28.96 -41.54 -36.09
C ASP A 281 29.98 -40.42 -36.33
N SER A 282 31.15 -40.89 -36.74
CA SER A 282 32.40 -40.15 -36.81
C SER A 282 32.43 -39.33 -38.10
N SER A 283 31.94 -38.09 -38.10
CA SER A 283 32.49 -37.04 -38.98
C SER A 283 31.87 -35.66 -38.70
N ASN A 284 32.70 -34.62 -38.79
CA ASN A 284 32.37 -33.20 -38.68
C ASN A 284 32.05 -32.65 -37.27
N ASN A 285 33.14 -32.45 -36.52
CA ASN A 285 33.14 -31.69 -35.29
C ASN A 285 33.08 -30.17 -35.57
N ARG A 286 31.88 -29.62 -35.80
CA ARG A 286 31.61 -28.17 -35.82
C ARG A 286 30.85 -27.79 -34.55
N TYR A 287 31.58 -27.25 -33.57
CA TYR A 287 31.02 -26.86 -32.27
C TYR A 287 30.10 -25.62 -32.39
N PRO A 288 28.95 -25.57 -31.70
CA PRO A 288 27.99 -24.45 -31.79
C PRO A 288 28.53 -23.12 -31.24
N LEU A 289 29.48 -23.14 -30.30
CA LEU A 289 30.04 -21.93 -29.71
C LEU A 289 30.86 -21.08 -30.69
N SER A 290 31.36 -21.64 -31.80
CA SER A 290 32.12 -20.87 -32.78
C SER A 290 31.25 -19.87 -33.55
N GLY A 291 29.93 -20.07 -33.59
CA GLY A 291 29.00 -19.17 -34.26
C GLY A 291 28.78 -17.86 -33.50
N MET A 292 28.49 -17.96 -32.20
CA MET A 292 28.12 -16.81 -31.36
C MET A 292 29.30 -15.88 -31.06
N GLU A 293 30.51 -16.41 -30.87
CA GLU A 293 31.72 -15.57 -30.74
C GLU A 293 32.06 -14.82 -32.03
N SER A 294 31.76 -15.41 -33.18
CA SER A 294 32.03 -14.78 -34.49
C SER A 294 31.08 -13.60 -34.76
N THR A 295 29.82 -13.70 -34.34
CA THR A 295 28.83 -12.62 -34.47
C THR A 295 29.14 -11.49 -33.49
N SER A 296 29.46 -11.80 -32.22
CA SER A 296 29.83 -10.78 -31.24
C SER A 296 31.15 -10.07 -31.59
N LYS A 297 32.13 -10.76 -32.17
CA LYS A 297 33.35 -10.12 -32.70
C LYS A 297 33.05 -9.24 -33.92
N LYS A 298 32.16 -9.65 -34.82
CA LYS A 298 31.77 -8.84 -36.00
C LYS A 298 31.02 -7.57 -35.59
N ASP A 299 30.13 -7.65 -34.61
CA ASP A 299 29.38 -6.50 -34.09
C ASP A 299 30.30 -5.54 -33.34
N TYR A 300 31.24 -6.07 -32.54
CA TYR A 300 32.27 -5.26 -31.88
C TYR A 300 33.18 -4.54 -32.91
N ILE A 301 33.62 -5.22 -33.97
CA ILE A 301 34.43 -4.62 -35.03
C ILE A 301 33.63 -3.56 -35.82
N ALA A 302 32.32 -3.75 -36.00
CA ALA A 302 31.45 -2.77 -36.64
C ALA A 302 31.26 -1.49 -35.80
N ASP A 303 31.12 -1.63 -34.48
CA ASP A 303 31.03 -0.49 -33.55
C ASP A 303 32.36 0.27 -33.39
N VAL A 304 33.50 -0.44 -33.42
CA VAL A 304 34.82 0.18 -33.43
C VAL A 304 35.06 0.95 -34.73
N LYS A 305 34.60 0.44 -35.89
CA LYS A 305 34.67 1.17 -37.18
C LYS A 305 33.76 2.40 -37.23
N LYS A 306 32.58 2.36 -36.60
CA LYS A 306 31.67 3.51 -36.50
C LYS A 306 32.23 4.62 -35.61
N ASN A 307 32.95 4.28 -34.55
CA ASN A 307 33.50 5.24 -33.59
C ASN A 307 34.92 5.75 -33.93
N ALA A 308 35.59 5.20 -34.95
CA ALA A 308 36.91 5.65 -35.40
C ALA A 308 36.89 6.85 -36.38
N GLY A 309 35.70 7.36 -36.73
CA GLY A 309 35.53 8.44 -37.70
C GLY A 309 35.41 9.84 -37.08
N LEU A 310 36.38 10.28 -36.28
CA LEU A 310 36.57 11.70 -35.92
C LEU A 310 37.98 11.89 -35.32
N ASN A 311 38.99 11.83 -36.19
CA ASN A 311 40.34 12.27 -35.85
C ASN A 311 40.53 13.70 -36.39
N TRP A 312 40.82 14.62 -35.47
CA TRP A 312 41.21 15.99 -35.75
C TRP A 312 42.58 16.03 -36.44
N GLY A 313 42.75 16.92 -37.42
CA GLY A 313 44.05 17.48 -37.80
C GLY A 313 44.55 17.16 -39.20
N LYS A 314 44.40 18.12 -40.12
CA LYS A 314 45.40 18.39 -41.17
C LYS A 314 45.67 19.89 -41.24
N GLU A 315 46.74 20.32 -40.59
CA GLU A 315 47.51 21.49 -41.02
C GLU A 315 48.26 21.15 -42.31
N LYS A 316 48.27 22.09 -43.29
CA LYS A 316 49.50 22.71 -43.81
C LYS A 316 49.22 23.71 -44.96
N ASN A 317 49.63 24.96 -44.69
CA ASN A 317 50.16 26.04 -45.52
C ASN A 317 50.29 25.88 -47.06
N LYS A 318 49.92 26.97 -47.77
CA LYS A 318 50.76 27.79 -48.70
C LYS A 318 49.86 28.86 -49.37
N SER A 319 49.98 30.14 -49.04
CA SER A 319 50.88 31.19 -49.62
C SER A 319 50.38 31.84 -50.92
N GLU A 320 50.07 33.14 -50.78
CA GLU A 320 50.29 34.28 -51.72
C GLU A 320 49.42 34.57 -52.96
N VAL A 321 49.47 35.88 -53.28
CA VAL A 321 49.02 36.65 -54.48
C VAL A 321 47.61 37.25 -54.30
N MET A 322 47.37 38.57 -54.27
CA MET A 322 48.15 39.78 -54.58
C MET A 322 47.59 40.97 -53.79
#